data_AF-A0A176F8A7-F1
#
_entry.id   AF-A0A176F8A7-F1
#
_cell.length_a   1.000
_cell.length_b   1.000
_cell.length_c   1.000
_cell.angle_alpha   90.00
_cell.angle_beta   90.00
_cell.angle_gamma   90.00
#
_symmetry.space_group_name_H-M   'P 1'
#
loop_
_entity.id
_entity.type
_entity.pdbx_description
1 polymer ?
#
loop_
_entity_poly.entity_id
_entity_poly.type
_entity_poly.pdbx_seq_one_letter_code
_entity_poly.pdbx_strand_id
1 'polypeptide(L)'
;MTPFDGDLEAYRQMLLGGNGEEKAAPRPKAEKVRRPSRDAVLAMRQEVRKCEERVEKLHEMRDRISKKLADPALYEDDRAGDMAEWQKKYAEVMNGLDRAEALWMSALEKLERAEG
;
A
#
# COMPACT_ATOMS: atom_id res chain seq x y z
N MET A 1 20.52 4.22 -21.29
CA MET A 1 21.54 3.16 -21.17
C MET A 1 21.50 2.67 -19.74
N THR A 2 21.32 1.37 -19.58
CA THR A 2 20.96 0.63 -18.35
C THR A 2 21.93 0.88 -17.18
N PRO A 3 21.45 1.04 -15.93
CA PRO A 3 22.31 1.13 -14.77
C PRO A 3 22.93 -0.23 -14.40
N PHE A 4 24.15 -0.14 -13.84
CA PHE A 4 25.07 -1.20 -13.42
C PHE A 4 24.39 -2.30 -12.58
N ASP A 5 24.41 -3.53 -13.08
CA ASP A 5 23.78 -4.72 -12.48
C ASP A 5 24.83 -5.76 -12.03
N GLY A 6 25.97 -5.28 -11.56
CA GLY A 6 27.08 -6.14 -11.17
C GLY A 6 27.98 -5.44 -10.17
N ASP A 7 27.93 -5.91 -8.93
CA ASP A 7 29.09 -6.14 -8.05
C ASP A 7 28.83 -5.84 -6.55
N LEU A 8 27.62 -5.46 -6.15
CA LEU A 8 27.33 -5.33 -4.71
C LEU A 8 27.32 -6.70 -3.98
N GLU A 9 26.89 -7.76 -4.66
CA GLU A 9 26.79 -9.10 -4.07
C GLU A 9 28.15 -9.83 -4.06
N ALA A 10 29.01 -9.57 -5.05
CA ALA A 10 30.37 -10.08 -5.09
C ALA A 10 31.30 -9.35 -4.12
N TYR A 11 31.13 -8.04 -3.91
CA TYR A 11 31.84 -7.31 -2.84
C TYR A 11 31.50 -7.84 -1.44
N ARG A 12 30.24 -8.25 -1.22
CA ARG A 12 29.78 -8.84 0.04
C ARG A 12 30.40 -10.21 0.30
N GLN A 13 30.53 -11.03 -0.75
CA GLN A 13 31.21 -12.32 -0.68
C GLN A 13 32.72 -12.15 -0.44
N MET A 14 33.36 -11.17 -1.07
CA MET A 14 34.79 -10.92 -0.90
C MET A 14 35.14 -10.42 0.51
N LEU A 15 34.28 -9.60 1.12
CA LEU A 15 34.46 -9.14 2.51
C LEU A 15 34.24 -10.25 3.55
N LEU A 16 33.32 -11.17 3.28
CA LEU A 16 32.94 -12.24 4.21
C LEU A 16 33.80 -13.50 4.06
N GLY A 17 34.46 -13.70 2.91
CA GLY A 17 35.31 -14.86 2.64
C GLY A 17 36.77 -14.72 3.09
N GLY A 18 37.18 -13.54 3.55
CA GLY A 18 38.57 -13.24 3.88
C GLY A 18 38.92 -13.34 5.37
N ASN A 19 38.66 -14.46 6.05
CA ASN A 19 39.42 -14.79 7.27
C ASN A 19 39.31 -16.27 7.65
N GLY A 20 40.45 -16.96 7.59
CA GLY A 20 40.84 -17.95 8.58
C GLY A 20 40.18 -19.32 8.49
N GLU A 21 40.93 -20.29 7.98
CA GLU A 21 40.83 -21.68 8.40
C GLU A 21 40.91 -21.75 9.94
N GLU A 22 39.83 -22.13 10.62
CA GLU A 22 39.92 -22.77 11.93
C GLU A 22 38.63 -23.53 12.27
N LYS A 23 38.80 -24.81 12.63
CA LYS A 23 37.77 -25.78 12.98
C LYS A 23 36.88 -25.28 14.13
N ALA A 24 35.56 -25.22 13.92
CA ALA A 24 34.60 -25.21 15.02
C ALA A 24 33.24 -25.82 14.61
N ALA A 25 32.73 -26.68 15.50
CA ALA A 25 31.45 -27.41 15.60
C ALA A 25 30.26 -27.00 14.69
N PRO A 26 29.34 -27.94 14.34
CA PRO A 26 28.21 -27.66 13.49
C PRO A 26 27.26 -26.68 14.19
N ARG A 27 27.37 -25.41 13.84
CA ARG A 27 26.38 -24.40 14.24
C ARG A 27 25.04 -24.78 13.60
N PRO A 28 23.91 -24.67 14.32
CA PRO A 28 22.60 -24.92 13.73
C PRO A 28 22.48 -23.99 12.51
N LYS A 29 22.16 -24.58 11.35
CA LYS A 29 21.98 -23.84 10.10
C LYS A 29 21.04 -22.68 10.40
N ALA A 30 21.58 -21.46 10.39
CA ALA A 30 20.79 -20.26 10.46
C ALA A 30 19.67 -20.42 9.44
N GLU A 31 18.44 -20.48 9.96
CA GLU A 31 17.24 -20.68 9.20
C GLU A 31 17.18 -19.52 8.21
N LYS A 32 17.60 -19.78 6.96
CA LYS A 32 17.59 -18.80 5.88
C LYS A 32 16.18 -18.24 5.88
N VAL A 33 16.03 -16.98 6.25
CA VAL A 33 14.77 -16.23 6.18
C VAL A 33 14.21 -16.53 4.79
N ARG A 34 13.19 -17.39 4.74
CA ARG A 34 12.66 -17.87 3.48
C ARG A 34 11.98 -16.66 2.85
N ARG A 35 12.45 -16.26 1.67
CA ARG A 35 11.76 -15.26 0.86
C ARG A 35 10.28 -15.66 0.75
N PRO A 36 9.35 -14.69 0.75
CA PRO A 36 7.93 -14.96 0.57
C PRO A 36 7.71 -15.89 -0.64
N SER A 37 6.76 -16.81 -0.53
CA SER A 37 6.40 -17.64 -1.68
C SER A 37 5.80 -16.78 -2.79
N ARG A 38 5.89 -17.26 -4.03
CA ARG A 38 5.29 -16.58 -5.20
C ARG A 38 3.79 -16.31 -4.99
N ASP A 39 3.07 -17.25 -4.37
CA ASP A 39 1.66 -17.08 -4.01
C ASP A 39 1.43 -15.96 -2.99
N ALA A 40 2.34 -15.79 -2.01
CA ALA A 40 2.25 -14.71 -1.04
C ALA A 40 2.43 -13.33 -1.71
N VAL A 41 3.39 -13.22 -2.64
CA VAL A 41 3.59 -11.98 -3.42
C VAL A 41 2.38 -11.70 -4.32
N LEU A 42 1.82 -12.73 -4.97
CA LEU A 42 0.62 -12.58 -5.80
C LEU A 42 -0.57 -12.07 -4.96
N ALA A 43 -0.76 -12.63 -3.76
CA ALA A 43 -1.81 -12.19 -2.84
C ALA A 43 -1.60 -10.73 -2.42
N MET A 44 -0.36 -10.32 -2.10
CA MET A 44 -0.05 -8.92 -1.77
C MET A 44 -0.37 -7.96 -2.92
N ARG A 45 -0.02 -8.31 -4.17
CA ARG A 45 -0.39 -7.53 -5.36
C ARG A 45 -1.91 -7.42 -5.54
N GLN A 46 -2.66 -8.48 -5.26
CA GLN A 46 -4.12 -8.44 -5.30
C GLN A 46 -4.69 -7.53 -4.20
N GLU A 47 -4.12 -7.54 -3.00
CA GLU A 47 -4.54 -6.65 -1.92
C GLU A 47 -4.29 -5.18 -2.26
N VAL A 48 -3.15 -4.84 -2.88
CA VAL A 48 -2.87 -3.49 -3.40
C VAL A 48 -3.97 -3.08 -4.39
N ARG A 49 -4.26 -3.91 -5.39
CA ARG A 49 -5.30 -3.63 -6.39
C ARG A 49 -6.69 -3.43 -5.77
N LYS A 50 -7.06 -4.24 -4.78
CA LYS A 50 -8.34 -4.07 -4.06
C LYS A 50 -8.41 -2.73 -3.32
N CYS A 51 -7.28 -2.29 -2.75
CA CYS A 51 -7.22 -0.99 -2.08
C CYS A 51 -7.37 0.15 -3.10
N GLU A 52 -6.74 0.05 -4.27
CA GLU A 52 -6.90 1.02 -5.37
C GLU A 52 -8.36 1.11 -5.82
N GLU A 53 -9.01 -0.02 -6.09
CA GLU A 53 -10.43 -0.07 -6.48
C GLU A 53 -11.35 0.53 -5.40
N ARG A 54 -10.96 0.43 -4.12
CA ARG A 54 -11.70 1.02 -3.01
C ARG A 54 -11.53 2.54 -2.96
N VAL A 55 -10.30 3.04 -3.16
CA VAL A 55 -10.01 4.47 -3.24
C VAL A 55 -10.76 5.10 -4.41
N GLU A 56 -10.72 4.47 -5.59
CA GLU A 56 -11.45 4.93 -6.78
C GLU A 56 -12.96 5.05 -6.54
N LYS A 57 -13.59 4.02 -5.96
CA LYS A 57 -15.02 4.08 -5.62
C LYS A 57 -15.37 5.18 -4.63
N LEU A 58 -14.51 5.43 -3.64
CA LEU A 58 -14.71 6.50 -2.68
C LEU A 58 -14.57 7.88 -3.33
N HIS A 59 -13.63 8.04 -4.26
CA HIS A 59 -13.54 9.25 -5.08
C HIS A 59 -14.80 9.47 -5.92
N GLU A 60 -15.32 8.44 -6.59
CA GLU A 60 -16.58 8.58 -7.33
C GLU A 60 -17.75 9.01 -6.43
N MET A 61 -17.84 8.44 -5.22
CA MET A 61 -18.87 8.81 -4.25
C MET A 61 -18.71 10.27 -3.81
N ARG A 62 -17.47 10.70 -3.53
CA ARG A 62 -17.14 12.09 -3.19
C ARG A 62 -17.58 13.04 -4.29
N ASP A 63 -17.25 12.74 -5.55
CA ASP A 63 -17.56 13.60 -6.68
C ASP A 63 -19.07 13.72 -6.91
N ARG A 64 -19.82 12.62 -6.74
CA ARG A 64 -21.29 12.65 -6.82
C ARG A 64 -21.90 13.52 -5.71
N ILE A 65 -21.37 13.45 -4.50
CA ILE A 65 -21.84 14.28 -3.37
C ILE A 65 -21.46 15.75 -3.62
N SER A 66 -20.23 16.02 -4.07
CA SER A 66 -19.78 17.37 -4.38
C SER A 66 -20.62 18.02 -5.49
N LYS A 67 -20.98 17.27 -6.53
CA LYS A 67 -21.89 17.75 -7.59
C LYS A 67 -23.27 18.09 -7.05
N LYS A 68 -23.81 17.29 -6.13
CA LYS A 68 -25.08 17.59 -5.46
C LYS A 68 -24.99 18.82 -4.58
N LEU A 69 -23.94 18.95 -3.78
CA LEU A 69 -23.75 20.11 -2.90
C LEU A 69 -23.49 21.42 -3.66
N ALA A 70 -23.04 21.34 -4.92
CA ALA A 70 -22.84 22.48 -5.80
C ALA A 70 -24.11 22.94 -6.55
N ASP A 71 -25.22 22.21 -6.44
CA ASP A 71 -26.49 22.59 -7.08
C ASP A 71 -27.15 23.77 -6.34
N PRO A 72 -27.30 24.95 -6.97
CA PRO A 72 -27.93 26.12 -6.34
C PRO A 72 -29.37 25.86 -5.92
N ALA A 73 -30.10 24.97 -6.62
CA ALA A 73 -31.48 24.63 -6.29
C ALA A 73 -31.60 23.87 -4.96
N LEU A 74 -30.50 23.38 -4.39
CA LEU A 74 -30.47 22.70 -3.09
C LEU A 74 -30.48 23.68 -1.91
N TYR A 75 -30.29 24.97 -2.17
CA TYR A 75 -30.26 26.04 -1.17
C TYR A 75 -31.59 26.80 -1.04
N GLU A 76 -32.64 26.38 -1.76
CA GLU A 76 -34.02 26.84 -1.53
C GLU A 76 -34.50 26.32 -0.15
N ASP A 77 -35.17 27.18 0.63
CA ASP A 77 -35.42 27.04 2.08
C ASP A 77 -35.99 25.67 2.53
N ASP A 78 -36.75 24.99 1.66
CA ASP A 78 -37.36 23.69 1.96
C ASP A 78 -36.37 22.51 2.00
N ARG A 79 -35.09 22.69 1.62
CA ARG A 79 -34.08 21.60 1.53
C ARG A 79 -32.87 21.75 2.44
N ALA A 80 -32.92 22.65 3.42
CA ALA A 80 -31.82 22.83 4.40
C ALA A 80 -31.47 21.55 5.17
N GLY A 81 -32.45 20.67 5.45
CA GLY A 81 -32.22 19.36 6.08
C GLY A 81 -31.42 18.40 5.22
N ASP A 82 -31.64 18.40 3.90
CA ASP A 82 -30.91 17.57 2.95
C ASP A 82 -29.43 17.97 2.90
N MET A 83 -29.12 19.26 3.01
CA MET A 83 -27.75 19.77 2.99
C MET A 83 -26.92 19.23 4.15
N ALA A 84 -27.46 19.24 5.37
CA ALA A 84 -26.78 18.71 6.55
C ALA A 84 -26.49 17.20 6.41
N GLU A 85 -27.42 16.43 5.83
CA GLU A 85 -27.18 15.02 5.53
C GLU A 85 -26.09 14.81 4.48
N TRP A 86 -26.09 15.61 3.41
CA TRP A 86 -25.08 15.50 2.35
C TRP A 86 -23.68 15.89 2.86
N GLN A 87 -23.58 16.91 3.71
CA GLN A 87 -22.33 17.26 4.38
C GLN A 87 -21.83 16.14 5.30
N LYS A 88 -22.73 15.51 6.07
CA LYS A 88 -22.37 14.34 6.89
C LYS A 88 -21.89 13.17 6.04
N LYS A 89 -22.60 12.83 4.96
CA LYS A 89 -22.19 11.79 4.00
C LYS A 89 -20.84 12.12 3.35
N TYR A 90 -20.58 13.38 3.03
CA TYR A 90 -19.29 13.83 2.51
C TYR A 90 -18.16 13.58 3.52
N ALA A 91 -18.37 13.98 4.79
CA ALA A 91 -17.40 13.74 5.85
C ALA A 91 -17.15 12.23 6.08
N GLU A 92 -18.18 11.39 5.99
CA GLU A 92 -18.04 9.93 6.09
C GLU A 92 -17.21 9.35 4.93
N VAL A 93 -17.43 9.84 3.70
CA VAL A 93 -16.64 9.42 2.53
C VAL A 93 -15.18 9.85 2.67
N MET A 94 -14.91 11.08 3.11
CA MET A 94 -13.54 11.56 3.34
C MET A 94 -12.82 10.71 4.40
N ASN A 95 -13.47 10.43 5.54
CA ASN A 95 -12.91 9.52 6.55
C ASN A 95 -12.74 8.08 6.03
N GLY A 96 -13.59 7.65 5.10
CA GLY A 96 -13.46 6.36 4.43
C GLY A 96 -12.24 6.33 3.49
N LEU A 97 -11.99 7.44 2.81
CA LEU A 97 -10.91 7.64 1.86
C LEU A 97 -9.56 7.65 2.57
N ASP A 98 -9.41 8.42 3.64
CA ASP A 98 -8.19 8.44 4.47
C ASP A 98 -7.82 7.03 4.97
N ARG A 99 -8.82 6.25 5.40
CA ARG A 99 -8.62 4.86 5.83
C ARG A 99 -8.25 3.93 4.67
N ALA A 100 -8.84 4.12 3.49
CA ALA A 100 -8.52 3.32 2.31
C ALA A 100 -7.10 3.62 1.82
N GLU A 101 -6.68 4.88 1.82
CA GLU A 101 -5.31 5.30 1.50
C GLU A 101 -4.30 4.73 2.49
N ALA A 102 -4.58 4.81 3.80
CA ALA A 102 -3.70 4.22 4.81
C ALA A 102 -3.52 2.69 4.62
N LEU A 103 -4.59 1.99 4.27
CA LEU A 103 -4.54 0.55 3.96
C LEU A 103 -3.76 0.29 2.67
N TRP A 104 -3.95 1.10 1.64
CA TRP A 104 -3.22 0.99 0.37
C TRP A 104 -1.72 1.19 0.57
N MET A 105 -1.32 2.24 1.29
CA MET A 105 0.08 2.50 1.64
C MET A 105 0.69 1.35 2.42
N SER A 106 -0.03 0.81 3.43
CA SER A 106 0.43 -0.36 4.18
C SER A 106 0.57 -1.62 3.30
N ALA A 107 -0.33 -1.82 2.34
CA ALA A 107 -0.25 -2.93 1.40
C ALA A 107 0.95 -2.79 0.45
N LEU A 108 1.22 -1.57 -0.02
CA LEU A 108 2.39 -1.24 -0.84
C LEU A 108 3.70 -1.48 -0.08
N GLU A 109 3.81 -0.98 1.15
CA GLU A 109 5.01 -1.22 1.99
C GLU A 109 5.27 -2.72 2.22
N LYS A 110 4.22 -3.51 2.42
CA LYS A 110 4.34 -4.97 2.57
C LYS A 110 4.82 -5.62 1.29
N LEU A 111 4.31 -5.19 0.14
CA LEU A 111 4.72 -5.69 -1.16
C LEU A 111 6.17 -5.33 -1.46
N GLU A 112 6.57 -4.07 -1.23
CA GLU A 112 7.95 -3.61 -1.43
C GLU A 112 8.94 -4.41 -0.58
N ARG A 113 8.63 -4.63 0.70
CA ARG A 113 9.46 -5.49 1.59
C ARG A 113 9.50 -6.95 1.17
N ALA A 114 8.50 -7.42 0.42
CA ALA A 114 8.45 -8.80 -0.06
C ALA A 114 9.19 -8.98 -1.39
N GLU A 115 9.29 -7.92 -2.20
CA GLU A 115 9.93 -7.92 -3.52
C GLU A 115 11.39 -7.43 -3.49
N GLY A 116 11.79 -6.65 -2.47
CA GLY A 116 13.18 -6.23 -2.21
C GLY A 116 13.99 -7.25 -1.42
#